data_AF-A0A4T0UJJ1-F1
#
_entry.id   AF-A0A4T0UJJ1-F1
#
_cell.length_a   1.000
_cell.length_b   1.000
_cell.length_c   1.000
_cell.angle_alpha   90.00
_cell.angle_beta   90.00
_cell.angle_gamma   90.00
#
_symmetry.space_group_name_H-M   'P 1'
#
loop_
_entity.id
_entity.type
_entity.pdbx_description
1 polymer ?
#
loop_
_entity_poly.entity_id
_entity_poly.type
_entity_poly.pdbx_seq_one_letter_code
_entity_poly.pdbx_strand_id
1 'polypeptide(L)'
;MDIEAYGNSSTLTAVCTRLAAAGHALTRRDGPDALVCGRWRIDLSAPTPQAAQALAAFHGGRYADLAAHWLPAGERLGFAVYAGGAADEACAVADALAPLPGAWLDCGPAGSATFSWQCVEALRYAQHLGLLHGALPDADEWLRRQQQLLTRLDELAGRYLACHPAPAVYAPAFPAAGHPHFAQALALWLSHVLALRCAWQRLLEQPAP
;
A
#
# COMPACT_ATOMS: atom_id res chain seq x y z
N MET A 1 -14.99 8.53 -2.11
CA MET A 1 -14.39 7.49 -1.25
C MET A 1 -13.15 8.08 -0.65
N ASP A 2 -13.16 8.18 0.68
CA ASP A 2 -12.03 8.64 1.46
C ASP A 2 -11.08 7.45 1.63
N ILE A 3 -10.00 7.44 0.83
CA ILE A 3 -8.95 6.41 0.91
C ILE A 3 -8.17 6.56 2.24
N GLU A 4 -8.35 7.69 2.94
CA GLU A 4 -7.66 8.05 4.18
C GLU A 4 -8.46 7.69 5.45
N ALA A 5 -9.72 7.26 5.33
CA ALA A 5 -10.56 6.91 6.47
C ALA A 5 -10.36 5.44 6.92
N TYR A 6 -9.16 5.08 7.37
CA TYR A 6 -8.92 3.78 8.01
C TYR A 6 -8.17 3.95 9.33
N GLY A 7 -8.89 3.69 10.43
CA GLY A 7 -8.42 3.86 11.80
C GLY A 7 -9.59 3.82 12.79
N ASN A 8 -10.46 2.82 12.70
CA ASN A 8 -11.54 2.65 13.66
C ASN A 8 -11.06 1.74 14.80
N SER A 9 -11.42 2.01 16.06
CA SER A 9 -10.89 1.27 17.24
C SER A 9 -11.10 -0.25 17.20
N SER A 10 -12.10 -0.73 16.45
CA SER A 10 -12.37 -2.16 16.22
C SER A 10 -11.29 -2.87 15.38
N THR A 11 -10.61 -2.13 14.50
CA THR A 11 -9.55 -2.61 13.60
C THR A 11 -8.33 -3.11 14.38
N LEU A 12 -7.86 -2.30 15.34
CA LEU A 12 -6.72 -2.66 16.18
C LEU A 12 -7.02 -3.82 17.11
N THR A 13 -8.27 -3.98 17.52
CA THR A 13 -8.66 -5.10 18.38
C THR A 13 -8.41 -6.43 17.68
N ALA A 14 -8.84 -6.56 16.41
CA ALA A 14 -8.62 -7.76 15.62
C ALA A 14 -7.11 -8.07 15.41
N VAL A 15 -6.31 -7.04 15.13
CA VAL A 15 -4.85 -7.15 14.97
C VAL A 15 -4.19 -7.63 16.26
N CYS A 16 -4.49 -6.98 17.39
CA CYS A 16 -3.94 -7.34 18.69
C CYS A 16 -4.35 -8.76 19.12
N THR A 17 -5.61 -9.14 18.93
CA THR A 17 -6.08 -10.49 19.28
C THR A 17 -5.33 -11.57 18.50
N ARG A 18 -5.15 -11.37 17.18
CA ARG A 18 -4.42 -12.32 16.34
C ARG A 18 -2.95 -12.44 16.75
N LEU A 19 -2.29 -11.31 17.01
CA LEU A 19 -0.89 -11.31 17.45
C LEU A 19 -0.71 -11.95 18.83
N ALA A 20 -1.64 -11.72 19.76
CA ALA A 20 -1.64 -12.38 21.05
C ALA A 20 -1.84 -13.90 20.92
N ALA A 21 -2.72 -14.36 20.02
CA ALA A 21 -2.92 -15.78 19.73
C ALA A 21 -1.67 -16.44 19.11
N ALA A 22 -0.87 -15.66 18.36
CA ALA A 22 0.42 -16.09 17.84
C ALA A 22 1.58 -15.99 18.85
N GLY A 23 1.30 -15.59 20.10
CA GLY A 23 2.29 -15.53 21.18
C GLY A 23 3.16 -14.26 21.18
N HIS A 24 2.82 -13.23 20.41
CA HIS A 24 3.54 -11.97 20.44
C HIS A 24 3.14 -11.13 21.66
N ALA A 25 4.14 -10.79 22.50
CA ALA A 25 3.96 -9.86 23.60
C ALA A 25 3.99 -8.42 23.06
N LEU A 26 2.80 -7.88 22.77
CA LEU A 26 2.66 -6.51 22.31
C LEU A 26 2.50 -5.56 23.48
N THR A 27 3.27 -4.47 23.47
CA THR A 27 2.97 -3.30 24.30
C THR A 27 2.45 -2.19 23.41
N ARG A 28 1.24 -1.71 23.69
CA ARG A 28 0.70 -0.54 23.00
C ARG A 28 1.46 0.68 23.53
N ARG A 29 2.24 1.35 22.68
CA ARG A 29 2.97 2.57 23.03
C ARG A 29 2.94 3.55 21.86
N ASP A 30 2.78 4.83 22.20
CA ASP A 30 2.94 5.99 21.32
C ASP A 30 1.96 6.06 20.14
N GLY A 31 0.68 6.28 20.47
CA GLY A 31 -0.39 6.61 19.52
C GLY A 31 -1.48 5.53 19.44
N PRO A 32 -2.64 5.84 18.81
CA PRO A 32 -3.73 4.89 18.67
C PRO A 32 -3.31 3.65 17.86
N ASP A 33 -2.55 3.81 16.77
CA ASP A 33 -2.30 2.76 15.76
C ASP A 33 -0.84 2.25 15.70
N ALA A 34 -0.08 2.40 16.78
CA ALA A 34 1.29 1.89 16.87
C ALA A 34 1.43 0.77 17.90
N LEU A 35 2.19 -0.26 17.54
CA LEU A 35 2.52 -1.41 18.37
C LEU A 35 4.03 -1.48 18.60
N VAL A 36 4.44 -1.95 19.77
CA VAL A 36 5.84 -2.26 20.06
C VAL A 36 5.99 -3.76 20.26
N CYS A 37 6.88 -4.37 19.46
CA CYS A 37 7.25 -5.77 19.53
C CYS A 37 8.76 -5.87 19.73
N GLY A 38 9.18 -6.21 20.95
CA GLY A 38 10.60 -6.19 21.33
C GLY A 38 11.19 -4.78 21.19
N ARG A 39 12.13 -4.61 20.25
CA ARG A 39 12.79 -3.33 19.96
C ARG A 39 12.21 -2.60 18.75
N TRP A 40 11.23 -3.18 18.08
CA TRP A 40 10.62 -2.64 16.87
C TRP A 40 9.36 -1.85 17.18
N ARG A 41 9.23 -0.71 16.50
CA ARG A 41 7.96 -0.01 16.34
C ARG A 41 7.28 -0.53 15.08
N ILE A 42 6.05 -1.00 15.21
CA ILE A 42 5.18 -1.42 14.12
C ILE A 42 4.07 -0.38 13.99
N ASP A 43 3.98 0.26 12.83
CA ASP A 43 3.05 1.34 12.57
C ASP A 43 1.93 0.88 11.63
N LEU A 44 0.69 1.03 12.08
CA LEU A 44 -0.51 0.65 11.34
C LEU A 44 -1.32 1.88 10.91
N SER A 45 -0.83 3.09 11.17
CA SER A 45 -1.54 4.36 10.96
C SER A 45 -1.62 4.81 9.50
N ALA A 46 -1.16 3.97 8.55
CA ALA A 46 -0.99 4.32 7.15
C ALA A 46 -0.12 5.59 6.95
N PRO A 47 1.13 5.61 7.47
CA PRO A 47 1.99 6.78 7.40
C PRO A 47 2.32 7.17 5.96
N THR A 48 2.55 8.47 5.73
CA THR A 48 3.15 8.93 4.46
C THR A 48 4.59 8.43 4.34
N PRO A 49 5.14 8.28 3.12
CA PRO A 49 6.53 7.87 2.94
C PRO A 49 7.53 8.74 3.70
N GLN A 50 7.33 10.06 3.69
CA GLN A 50 8.14 11.03 4.43
C GLN A 50 8.09 10.79 5.95
N ALA A 51 6.89 10.60 6.50
CA ALA A 51 6.71 10.39 7.94
C ALA A 51 7.32 9.05 8.39
N ALA A 52 7.12 7.99 7.61
CA ALA A 52 7.68 6.67 7.88
C ALA A 52 9.22 6.68 7.85
N GLN A 53 9.84 7.38 6.89
CA GLN A 53 11.30 7.56 6.85
C GLN A 53 11.82 8.30 8.08
N ALA A 54 11.14 9.37 8.51
CA ALA A 54 11.50 10.12 9.71
C ALA A 54 11.40 9.25 10.98
N LEU A 55 10.34 8.45 11.10
CA LEU A 55 10.16 7.51 12.20
C LEU A 55 11.22 6.40 12.18
N ALA A 56 11.54 5.86 11.00
CA ALA A 56 12.60 4.88 10.85
C ALA A 56 13.97 5.43 11.29
N ALA A 57 14.29 6.67 10.92
CA ALA A 57 15.51 7.33 11.38
C ALA A 57 15.49 7.53 12.92
N PHE A 58 14.37 8.00 13.47
CA PHE A 58 14.21 8.22 14.91
C PHE A 58 14.38 6.92 15.73
N HIS A 59 13.90 5.80 15.21
CA HIS A 59 14.01 4.48 15.85
C HIS A 59 15.29 3.71 15.48
N GLY A 60 16.26 4.36 14.81
CA GLY A 60 17.54 3.74 14.45
C GLY A 60 17.37 2.52 13.53
N GLY A 61 16.45 2.59 12.57
CA GLY A 61 16.12 1.52 11.63
C GLY A 61 15.19 0.44 12.18
N ARG A 62 14.75 0.52 13.44
CA ARG A 62 13.84 -0.46 14.08
C ARG A 62 12.39 -0.03 13.97
N TYR A 63 11.95 0.18 12.74
CA TYR A 63 10.62 0.65 12.40
C TYR A 63 10.12 -0.10 11.19
N ALA A 64 8.88 -0.56 11.25
CA ALA A 64 8.17 -1.07 10.09
C ALA A 64 6.76 -0.46 10.04
N ASP A 65 6.31 -0.08 8.84
CA ASP A 65 4.91 0.20 8.56
C ASP A 65 4.26 -1.04 7.95
N LEU A 66 3.09 -1.41 8.48
CA LEU A 66 2.26 -2.47 7.90
C LEU A 66 0.94 -1.87 7.43
N ALA A 67 0.53 -2.25 6.23
CA ALA A 67 -0.76 -1.88 5.67
C ALA A 67 -1.53 -3.13 5.28
N ALA A 68 -2.83 -3.13 5.55
CA ALA A 68 -3.74 -4.16 5.08
C ALA A 68 -5.17 -3.63 5.17
N HIS A 69 -6.11 -4.40 4.62
CA HIS A 69 -7.52 -4.19 4.91
C HIS A 69 -7.88 -4.88 6.24
N TRP A 70 -7.80 -4.13 7.33
CA TRP A 70 -7.93 -4.65 8.70
C TRP A 70 -9.38 -4.92 9.12
N LEU A 71 -10.05 -5.84 8.45
CA LEU A 71 -11.42 -6.23 8.79
C LEU A 71 -11.48 -7.20 9.96
N PRO A 72 -12.58 -7.22 10.74
CA PRO A 72 -12.77 -8.18 11.84
C PRO A 72 -12.58 -9.65 11.42
N ALA A 73 -12.97 -10.01 10.20
CA ALA A 73 -12.78 -11.37 9.68
C ALA A 73 -11.30 -11.80 9.62
N GLY A 74 -10.38 -10.85 9.48
CA GLY A 74 -8.94 -11.10 9.44
C GLY A 74 -8.36 -11.56 10.78
N GLU A 75 -9.04 -11.34 11.91
CA GLU A 75 -8.64 -11.94 13.19
C GLU A 75 -8.46 -13.45 13.05
N ARG A 76 -9.43 -14.10 12.40
CA ARG A 76 -9.46 -15.55 12.20
C ARG A 76 -8.75 -15.99 10.92
N LEU A 77 -8.96 -15.25 9.83
CA LEU A 77 -8.50 -15.66 8.48
C LEU A 77 -7.12 -15.11 8.11
N GLY A 78 -6.60 -14.15 8.87
CA GLY A 78 -5.42 -13.36 8.52
C GLY A 78 -5.74 -12.20 7.57
N PHE A 79 -4.72 -11.37 7.33
CA PHE A 79 -4.81 -10.13 6.58
C PHE A 79 -3.89 -10.19 5.36
N ALA A 80 -4.29 -9.63 4.22
CA ALA A 80 -3.37 -9.42 3.10
C ALA A 80 -2.42 -8.27 3.46
N VAL A 81 -1.29 -8.60 4.10
CA VAL A 81 -0.34 -7.63 4.67
C VAL A 81 0.67 -7.17 3.63
N TYR A 82 0.89 -5.87 3.61
CA TYR A 82 1.97 -5.17 2.95
C TYR A 82 2.92 -4.68 4.04
N ALA A 83 4.22 -4.86 3.87
CA ALA A 83 5.23 -4.50 4.86
C ALA A 83 6.28 -3.56 4.26
N GLY A 84 6.62 -2.49 4.97
CA GLY A 84 7.66 -1.53 4.63
C GLY A 84 8.68 -1.43 5.76
N GLY A 85 9.96 -1.48 5.43
CA GLY A 85 11.06 -1.40 6.40
C GLY A 85 11.16 -2.61 7.34
N ALA A 86 10.43 -3.70 7.04
CA ALA A 86 10.42 -4.88 7.87
C ALA A 86 11.75 -5.64 7.78
N ALA A 87 12.35 -5.92 8.94
CA ALA A 87 13.40 -6.91 9.09
C ALA A 87 13.20 -7.68 10.40
N ASP A 88 13.81 -8.86 10.48
CA ASP A 88 13.87 -9.69 11.68
C ASP A 88 12.50 -9.86 12.38
N GLU A 89 12.32 -9.23 13.55
CA GLU A 89 11.14 -9.35 14.41
C GLU A 89 9.89 -8.73 13.76
N ALA A 90 10.04 -7.74 12.87
CA ALA A 90 8.92 -7.19 12.11
C ALA A 90 8.37 -8.20 11.08
N CYS A 91 9.23 -9.06 10.51
CA CYS A 91 8.80 -10.14 9.62
C CYS A 91 7.95 -11.17 10.38
N ALA A 92 8.32 -11.49 11.63
CA ALA A 92 7.52 -12.41 12.46
C ALA A 92 6.13 -11.83 12.78
N VAL A 93 6.03 -10.52 13.00
CA VAL A 93 4.73 -9.83 13.14
C VAL A 93 3.91 -9.91 11.85
N ALA A 94 4.55 -9.69 10.70
CA ALA A 94 3.88 -9.80 9.40
C ALA A 94 3.39 -11.25 9.14
N ASP A 95 4.19 -12.26 9.46
CA ASP A 95 3.82 -13.68 9.37
C ASP A 95 2.61 -14.01 10.24
N ALA A 96 2.60 -13.52 11.48
CA ALA A 96 1.50 -13.75 12.40
C ALA A 96 0.20 -13.09 11.94
N LEU A 97 0.28 -11.94 11.24
CA LEU A 97 -0.88 -11.24 10.71
C LEU A 97 -1.36 -11.82 9.37
N ALA A 98 -0.46 -12.37 8.56
CA ALA A 98 -0.80 -12.96 7.28
C ALA A 98 -1.72 -14.20 7.42
N PRO A 99 -2.43 -14.62 6.35
CA PRO A 99 -3.25 -15.84 6.37
C PRO A 99 -2.41 -17.10 6.61
N LEU A 100 -1.17 -17.08 6.09
CA LEU A 100 -0.15 -18.09 6.26
C LEU A 100 1.22 -17.41 6.45
N PRO A 101 2.19 -18.03 7.14
CA PRO A 101 3.56 -17.51 7.18
C PRO A 101 4.12 -17.31 5.76
N GLY A 102 4.74 -16.17 5.53
CA GLY A 102 5.25 -15.72 4.23
C GLY A 102 4.17 -15.23 3.26
N ALA A 103 2.87 -15.29 3.59
CA ALA A 103 1.79 -14.79 2.74
C ALA A 103 1.52 -13.29 2.95
N TRP A 104 2.59 -12.50 2.90
CA TRP A 104 2.60 -11.04 2.95
C TRP A 104 3.59 -10.51 1.90
N LEU A 105 3.48 -9.23 1.56
CA LEU A 105 4.31 -8.60 0.54
C LEU A 105 5.34 -7.65 1.15
N ASP A 106 6.63 -7.95 0.96
CA ASP A 106 7.71 -6.99 1.19
C ASP A 106 7.66 -5.89 0.12
N CYS A 107 7.38 -4.68 0.56
CA CYS A 107 7.20 -3.54 -0.32
C CYS A 107 8.50 -2.73 -0.50
N GLY A 108 9.54 -3.01 0.30
CA GLY A 108 10.80 -2.26 0.36
C GLY A 108 10.98 -1.49 1.68
N PRO A 109 11.63 -0.30 1.67
CA PRO A 109 11.96 0.46 2.88
C PRO A 109 10.72 1.03 3.60
N ALA A 110 10.91 1.62 4.78
CA ALA A 110 9.85 2.28 5.54
C ALA A 110 9.09 3.31 4.68
N GLY A 111 7.76 3.26 4.74
CA GLY A 111 6.82 4.06 3.97
C GLY A 111 6.29 3.37 2.71
N SER A 112 6.75 2.15 2.44
CA SER A 112 6.39 1.41 1.23
C SER A 112 5.08 0.62 1.33
N ALA A 113 4.66 0.23 2.54
CA ALA A 113 3.47 -0.60 2.71
C ALA A 113 2.21 0.18 2.35
N THR A 114 2.04 1.37 2.95
CA THR A 114 0.87 2.23 2.73
C THR A 114 0.69 2.54 1.24
N PHE A 115 1.77 2.97 0.57
CA PHE A 115 1.73 3.29 -0.85
C PHE A 115 1.31 2.08 -1.69
N SER A 116 1.93 0.91 -1.46
CA SER A 116 1.66 -0.30 -2.24
C SER A 116 0.23 -0.77 -2.03
N TRP A 117 -0.24 -0.77 -0.79
CA TRP A 117 -1.61 -1.10 -0.44
C TRP A 117 -2.61 -0.16 -1.11
N GLN A 118 -2.40 1.16 -1.04
CA GLN A 118 -3.27 2.15 -1.70
C GLN A 118 -3.33 1.94 -3.21
N CYS A 119 -2.20 1.64 -3.85
CA CYS A 119 -2.16 1.36 -5.29
C CYS A 119 -2.93 0.09 -5.65
N VAL A 120 -2.73 -1.01 -4.91
CA VAL A 120 -3.46 -2.26 -5.16
C VAL A 120 -4.95 -2.09 -4.91
N GLU A 121 -5.34 -1.38 -3.86
CA GLU A 121 -6.75 -1.11 -3.57
C GLU A 121 -7.41 -0.24 -4.64
N ALA A 122 -6.69 0.76 -5.15
CA ALA A 122 -7.14 1.56 -6.28
C ALA A 122 -7.37 0.68 -7.53
N LEU A 123 -6.43 -0.19 -7.87
CA LEU A 123 -6.56 -1.11 -9.01
C LEU A 123 -7.72 -2.11 -8.81
N ARG A 124 -7.89 -2.65 -7.59
CA ARG A 124 -9.01 -3.53 -7.23
C ARG A 124 -10.35 -2.83 -7.38
N TYR A 125 -10.42 -1.56 -6.97
CA TYR A 125 -11.61 -0.73 -7.14
C TYR A 125 -11.92 -0.47 -8.62
N ALA A 126 -10.91 -0.18 -9.44
CA ALA A 126 -11.07 -0.02 -10.90
C ALA A 126 -11.72 -1.26 -11.54
N GLN A 127 -11.27 -2.45 -11.15
CA GLN A 127 -11.82 -3.73 -11.62
C GLN A 127 -13.27 -3.92 -11.16
N HIS A 128 -13.58 -3.65 -9.90
CA HIS A 128 -14.93 -3.80 -9.36
C HIS A 128 -15.93 -2.83 -9.99
N LEU A 129 -15.51 -1.60 -10.33
CA LEU A 129 -16.35 -0.66 -11.07
C LEU A 129 -16.82 -1.24 -12.42
N GLY A 130 -16.03 -2.09 -13.06
CA GLY A 130 -16.39 -2.77 -14.32
C GLY A 130 -17.29 -4.00 -14.16
N LEU A 131 -17.30 -4.65 -12.98
CA LEU A 131 -17.98 -5.94 -12.76
C LEU A 131 -19.34 -5.83 -12.06
N LEU A 132 -19.54 -4.83 -11.19
CA LEU A 132 -20.73 -4.76 -10.32
C LEU A 132 -22.01 -4.24 -10.99
N HIS A 133 -21.94 -3.84 -12.25
CA HIS A 133 -23.05 -3.20 -12.95
C HIS A 133 -23.66 -4.18 -13.96
N GLY A 134 -24.62 -4.99 -13.49
CA GLY A 134 -25.45 -5.89 -14.33
C GLY A 134 -26.30 -5.18 -15.39
N ALA A 135 -26.26 -3.84 -15.42
CA ALA A 135 -26.57 -2.98 -16.56
C ALA A 135 -25.38 -2.03 -16.70
N LEU A 136 -24.84 -1.85 -17.92
CA LEU A 136 -23.69 -0.96 -18.17
C LEU A 136 -23.87 0.36 -17.39
N PRO A 137 -22.91 0.75 -16.52
CA PRO A 137 -22.97 2.05 -15.88
C PRO A 137 -22.99 3.11 -16.98
N ASP A 138 -23.57 4.28 -16.70
CA ASP A 138 -23.44 5.43 -17.60
C ASP A 138 -21.96 5.58 -17.98
N ALA A 139 -21.66 5.38 -19.27
CA ALA A 139 -20.30 5.24 -19.76
C ALA A 139 -19.47 6.48 -19.43
N ASP A 140 -20.11 7.66 -19.42
CA ASP A 140 -19.48 8.94 -19.10
C ASP A 140 -19.16 9.08 -17.62
N GLU A 141 -20.04 8.60 -16.74
CA GLU A 141 -19.78 8.57 -15.30
C GLU A 141 -18.68 7.56 -14.96
N TRP A 142 -18.75 6.35 -15.53
CA TRP A 142 -17.71 5.34 -15.35
C TRP A 142 -16.35 5.85 -15.82
N LEU A 143 -16.29 6.44 -17.02
CA LEU A 143 -15.06 7.00 -17.57
C LEU A 143 -14.51 8.13 -16.69
N ARG A 144 -15.36 9.05 -16.20
CA ARG A 144 -14.95 10.09 -15.24
C ARG A 144 -14.37 9.50 -13.96
N ARG A 145 -14.99 8.46 -13.40
CA ARG A 145 -14.48 7.78 -12.19
C ARG A 145 -13.13 7.12 -12.43
N GLN A 146 -12.94 6.47 -13.59
CA GLN A 146 -11.64 5.89 -13.98
C GLN A 146 -10.58 6.98 -14.15
N GLN A 147 -10.92 8.11 -14.78
CA GLN A 147 -10.00 9.24 -14.91
C GLN A 147 -9.57 9.80 -13.55
N GLN A 148 -10.51 10.02 -12.64
CA GLN A 148 -10.21 10.50 -11.28
C GLN A 148 -9.29 9.54 -10.52
N LEU A 149 -9.52 8.23 -10.64
CA LEU A 149 -8.68 7.23 -10.01
C LEU A 149 -7.25 7.26 -10.56
N LEU A 150 -7.10 7.39 -11.89
CA LEU A 150 -5.79 7.48 -12.54
C LEU A 150 -5.04 8.74 -12.13
N THR A 151 -5.72 9.88 -11.99
CA THR A 151 -5.11 11.11 -11.43
C THR A 151 -4.60 10.89 -10.01
N ARG A 152 -5.39 10.25 -9.13
CA ARG A 152 -4.96 9.95 -7.76
C ARG A 152 -3.76 8.99 -7.71
N LEU A 153 -3.73 7.99 -8.58
CA LEU A 153 -2.60 7.07 -8.70
C LEU A 153 -1.33 7.79 -9.17
N ASP A 154 -1.46 8.76 -10.09
CA ASP A 154 -0.33 9.60 -10.53
C ASP A 154 0.22 10.43 -9.37
N GLU A 155 -0.66 11.11 -8.63
CA GLU A 155 -0.30 11.91 -7.46
C GLU A 155 0.36 11.07 -6.35
N LEU A 156 -0.14 9.85 -6.12
CA LEU A 156 0.45 8.90 -5.17
C LEU A 156 1.85 8.45 -5.63
N ALA A 157 2.00 8.06 -6.89
CA ALA A 157 3.28 7.65 -7.45
C ALA A 157 4.29 8.79 -7.42
N GLY A 158 3.90 10.02 -7.79
CA GLY A 158 4.75 11.20 -7.73
C GLY A 158 5.21 11.54 -6.31
N ARG A 159 4.30 11.50 -5.32
CA ARG A 159 4.66 11.71 -3.90
C ARG A 159 5.62 10.64 -3.39
N TYR A 160 5.44 9.39 -3.80
CA TYR A 160 6.34 8.30 -3.43
C TYR A 160 7.73 8.46 -4.05
N LEU A 161 7.81 8.76 -5.35
CA LEU A 161 9.06 8.95 -6.09
C LEU A 161 9.84 10.20 -5.64
N ALA A 162 9.17 11.21 -5.08
CA ALA A 162 9.85 12.34 -4.43
C ALA A 162 10.67 11.91 -3.20
N CYS A 163 10.24 10.84 -2.51
CA CYS A 163 10.96 10.23 -1.38
C CYS A 163 11.95 9.14 -1.79
N HIS A 164 11.64 8.43 -2.87
CA HIS A 164 12.40 7.29 -3.36
C HIS A 164 12.68 7.46 -4.86
N PRO A 165 13.66 8.32 -5.22
CA PRO A 165 13.94 8.66 -6.61
C PRO A 165 14.27 7.44 -7.46
N ALA A 166 13.88 7.49 -8.73
CA ALA A 166 14.12 6.42 -9.68
C ALA A 166 15.62 6.02 -9.74
N PRO A 167 15.93 4.72 -9.89
CA PRO A 167 17.28 4.30 -10.20
C PRO A 167 17.69 4.80 -11.59
N ALA A 168 19.00 4.94 -11.82
CA ALA A 168 19.53 5.44 -13.09
C ALA A 168 19.11 4.59 -14.31
N VAL A 169 18.88 3.30 -14.10
CA VAL A 169 18.40 2.36 -15.12
C VAL A 169 17.10 1.75 -14.64
N TYR A 170 16.02 1.97 -15.37
CA TYR A 170 14.71 1.38 -15.13
C TYR A 170 14.11 0.87 -16.44
N ALA A 171 13.65 -0.39 -16.42
CA ALA A 171 12.87 -0.96 -17.50
C ALA A 171 11.39 -1.02 -17.05
N PRO A 172 10.45 -0.45 -17.82
CA PRO A 172 9.05 -0.38 -17.43
C PRO A 172 8.42 -1.78 -17.48
N ALA A 173 8.31 -2.39 -16.31
CA ALA A 173 7.65 -3.67 -16.09
C ALA A 173 6.87 -3.63 -14.77
N PHE A 174 5.77 -4.36 -14.71
CA PHE A 174 5.06 -4.55 -13.45
C PHE A 174 5.97 -5.33 -12.48
N PRO A 175 6.13 -4.88 -11.23
CA PRO A 175 7.06 -5.52 -10.31
C PRO A 175 6.60 -6.92 -9.88
N ALA A 176 7.54 -7.86 -9.82
CA ALA A 176 7.33 -9.16 -9.21
C ALA A 176 7.33 -9.04 -7.67
N ALA A 177 6.62 -9.93 -6.98
CA ALA A 177 6.47 -9.90 -5.51
C ALA A 177 7.79 -9.98 -4.71
N GLY A 178 8.90 -10.44 -5.33
CA GLY A 178 10.23 -10.46 -4.73
C GLY A 178 11.14 -9.29 -5.13
N HIS A 179 10.58 -8.23 -5.74
CA HIS A 179 11.39 -7.09 -6.16
C HIS A 179 11.95 -6.35 -4.91
N PRO A 180 13.27 -6.08 -4.83
CA PRO A 180 13.89 -5.52 -3.62
C PRO A 180 13.27 -4.22 -3.13
N HIS A 181 12.72 -3.44 -4.05
CA HIS A 181 11.97 -2.22 -3.76
C HIS A 181 10.68 -2.21 -4.57
N PHE A 182 9.78 -3.14 -4.27
CA PHE A 182 8.53 -3.34 -5.00
C PHE A 182 7.75 -2.03 -5.18
N ALA A 183 7.60 -1.23 -4.11
CA ALA A 183 6.87 0.03 -4.14
C ALA A 183 7.44 1.05 -5.14
N GLN A 184 8.76 1.20 -5.20
CA GLN A 184 9.39 2.09 -6.18
C GLN A 184 9.16 1.61 -7.60
N ALA A 185 9.36 0.31 -7.87
CA ALA A 185 9.12 -0.25 -9.19
C ALA A 185 7.65 -0.13 -9.62
N LEU A 186 6.70 -0.26 -8.68
CA LEU A 186 5.28 -0.04 -8.91
C LEU A 186 4.99 1.43 -9.26
N ALA A 187 5.54 2.38 -8.51
CA ALA A 187 5.39 3.81 -8.78
C ALA A 187 5.92 4.18 -10.17
N LEU A 188 7.10 3.68 -10.53
CA LEU A 188 7.69 3.90 -11.86
C LEU A 188 6.85 3.30 -12.99
N TRP A 189 6.31 2.09 -12.77
CA TRP A 189 5.44 1.44 -13.75
C TRP A 189 4.15 2.24 -13.95
N LEU A 190 3.53 2.70 -12.85
CA LEU A 190 2.33 3.55 -12.90
C LEU A 190 2.60 4.85 -13.67
N SER A 191 3.67 5.57 -13.33
CA SER A 191 4.05 6.81 -14.03
C SER A 191 4.30 6.57 -15.52
N HIS A 192 4.93 5.45 -15.89
CA HIS A 192 5.16 5.11 -17.29
C HIS A 192 3.85 4.82 -18.05
N VAL A 193 2.97 3.99 -17.49
CA VAL A 193 1.67 3.65 -18.11
C VAL A 193 0.80 4.90 -18.28
N LEU A 194 0.78 5.78 -17.28
CA LEU A 194 0.02 7.03 -17.31
C LEU A 194 0.57 8.02 -18.35
N ALA A 195 1.90 8.12 -18.47
CA ALA A 195 2.55 8.95 -19.49
C ALA A 195 2.23 8.46 -20.91
N LEU A 196 2.26 7.14 -21.14
CA LEU A 196 1.85 6.54 -22.41
C LEU A 196 0.40 6.90 -22.76
N ARG A 197 -0.52 6.78 -21.80
CA ARG A 197 -1.93 7.16 -22.00
C ARG A 197 -2.06 8.61 -22.46
N CYS A 198 -1.39 9.55 -21.80
CA CYS A 198 -1.42 10.97 -22.15
C CYS A 198 -0.81 11.24 -23.54
N ALA A 199 0.18 10.44 -23.98
CA ALA A 199 0.70 10.51 -25.34
C ALA A 199 -0.33 10.01 -26.37
N TRP A 200 -1.00 8.88 -26.09
CA TRP A 200 -2.05 8.33 -26.94
C TRP A 200 -3.26 9.26 -27.08
N GLN A 201 -3.73 9.87 -25.99
CA GLN A 201 -4.84 10.83 -26.03
C GLN A 201 -4.53 12.02 -26.94
N ARG A 202 -3.32 12.59 -26.81
CA ARG A 202 -2.87 13.68 -27.68
C ARG A 202 -2.79 13.30 -29.15
N LEU A 203 -2.45 12.05 -29.47
CA LEU A 203 -2.45 11.57 -30.86
C LEU A 203 -3.87 11.45 -31.43
N LEU A 204 -4.85 11.06 -30.61
CA LEU A 204 -6.26 10.93 -31.03
C LEU A 204 -6.96 12.29 -31.19
N GLU A 205 -6.51 13.32 -30.46
CA GLU A 205 -7.05 14.68 -30.52
C GLU A 205 -6.48 15.51 -31.69
N GLN A 206 -5.48 15.01 -32.41
CA GLN A 206 -4.97 15.70 -33.59
C GLN A 206 -6.00 15.63 -34.74
N PRO A 207 -6.35 16.76 -35.37
CA PRO A 207 -7.24 16.74 -36.52
C PRO A 207 -6.61 15.92 -37.65
N ALA A 208 -7.41 15.05 -38.29
CA ALA A 208 -6.97 14.29 -39.44
C ALA A 208 -6.46 15.24 -40.55
N PRO A 209 -5.36 14.87 -41.25
CA PRO A 209 -4.73 15.72 -42.26
C PRO A 209 -5.64 16.03 -43.45
#